data_AF-A0A227KJX8-F1
#
_entry.id   AF-A0A227KJX8-F1
#
_cell.length_a   1.000
_cell.length_b   1.000
_cell.length_c   1.000
_cell.angle_alpha   90.00
_cell.angle_beta   90.00
_cell.angle_gamma   90.00
#
_symmetry.space_group_name_H-M   'P 1'
#
loop_
_entity.id
_entity.type
_entity.pdbx_description
1 polymer ?
#
loop_
_entity_poly.entity_id
_entity_poly.type
_entity_poly.pdbx_seq_one_letter_code
_entity_poly.pdbx_strand_id
1 'polypeptide(L)'
;MLNIKTTVILTVFACLGFSSIAAGQDNVPVPVPEFLKNVPFKIEGVDGFLQSLGIDPKAEPKKFSKKELRNLAEANYNDKTAQHFMSVHAKNGVGCLSCHDQTQIKGTAWMAYISNPKMKQDCKDCHTVQADVFKHTDTHSELDCIACHMPTMPMPEQYTADQSKAASVALYRAHMYKINPSPDQTSYIPQEVEADGKKVTKYVLAKDEKGRDYVDLMWSCARNAPADWTVFEGKGCHSQYTSKLEEGLVYKDQKQIYGELNKWQDPIKSGYEEIRGATERINKLLEVTRLDRDQRTEVLSYVDLATQIADMIEKDGSWGAHAHNYLTQRLSAAQNYIRKAQDILDKGSFSKTPVNPLK
;
A
#
# COMPACT_ATOMS: atom_id res chain seq x y z
N MET A 1 49.55 -4.68 67.64
CA MET A 1 49.72 -3.56 66.68
C MET A 1 48.72 -3.79 65.55
N LEU A 2 47.92 -2.78 65.22
CA LEU A 2 46.82 -2.81 64.24
C LEU A 2 47.29 -3.30 62.86
N ASN A 3 46.53 -4.21 62.23
CA ASN A 3 46.05 -3.98 60.85
C ASN A 3 45.00 -5.02 60.39
N ILE A 4 43.82 -4.47 60.08
CA ILE A 4 42.89 -4.78 58.97
C ILE A 4 42.37 -6.23 58.86
N LYS A 5 41.13 -6.40 59.34
CA LYS A 5 40.18 -7.44 58.93
C LYS A 5 39.52 -7.04 57.61
N THR A 6 39.42 -7.95 56.65
CA THR A 6 38.29 -7.96 55.70
C THR A 6 37.87 -9.39 55.40
N THR A 7 36.60 -9.65 55.72
CA THR A 7 35.90 -10.92 55.64
C THR A 7 35.26 -11.12 54.27
N VAL A 8 35.23 -12.40 53.87
CA VAL A 8 34.59 -13.07 52.74
C VAL A 8 33.24 -12.50 52.28
N ILE A 9 33.09 -12.32 50.95
CA ILE A 9 31.82 -12.02 50.26
C ILE A 9 31.09 -13.34 49.97
N LEU A 10 29.85 -13.45 50.44
CA LEU A 10 28.88 -14.49 50.12
C LEU A 10 27.93 -13.95 49.03
N THR A 11 27.84 -14.64 47.90
CA THR A 11 26.88 -14.37 46.81
C THR A 11 25.54 -15.03 47.13
N VAL A 12 24.49 -14.22 47.35
CA VAL A 12 23.09 -14.66 47.31
C VAL A 12 22.28 -13.62 46.55
N PHE A 13 21.50 -14.13 45.59
CA PHE A 13 20.50 -13.43 44.80
C PHE A 13 19.57 -12.57 45.68
N ALA A 14 19.43 -11.29 45.35
CA ALA A 14 18.34 -10.43 45.81
C ALA A 14 17.78 -9.62 44.64
N CYS A 15 16.45 -9.67 44.52
CA CYS A 15 15.62 -8.97 43.55
C CYS A 15 15.93 -7.47 43.47
N LEU A 16 16.06 -6.96 42.25
CA LEU A 16 15.79 -5.56 41.92
C LEU A 16 14.81 -5.53 40.75
N GLY A 17 13.53 -5.40 41.09
CA GLY A 17 12.62 -4.67 40.22
C GLY A 17 12.84 -3.19 40.50
N PHE A 18 13.01 -2.40 39.45
CA PHE A 18 12.40 -1.07 39.30
C PHE A 18 12.59 -0.63 37.85
N SER A 19 11.49 -0.71 37.11
CA SER A 19 11.02 0.26 36.13
C SER A 19 11.99 0.66 35.02
N SER A 20 11.81 0.02 33.86
CA SER A 20 12.01 0.64 32.57
C SER A 20 11.25 1.98 32.54
N ILE A 21 11.98 3.08 32.69
CA ILE A 21 11.51 4.39 32.28
C ILE A 21 11.44 4.30 30.75
N ALA A 22 10.27 3.89 30.25
CA ALA A 22 9.80 4.34 28.96
C ALA A 22 9.76 5.86 29.07
N ALA A 23 10.85 6.52 28.68
CA ALA A 23 10.81 7.93 28.37
C ALA A 23 9.82 8.02 27.22
N GLY A 24 8.59 8.44 27.54
CA GLY A 24 7.70 9.00 26.54
C GLY A 24 8.53 10.01 25.78
N GLN A 25 8.74 9.77 24.49
CA GLN A 25 9.19 10.82 23.61
C GLN A 25 8.13 11.90 23.74
N ASP A 26 8.44 12.93 24.52
CA ASP A 26 7.69 14.16 24.57
C ASP A 26 7.44 14.55 23.12
N ASN A 27 6.15 14.69 22.79
CA ASN A 27 5.66 15.24 21.54
C ASN A 27 6.20 16.67 21.41
N VAL A 28 7.48 16.84 21.08
CA VAL A 28 8.00 18.10 20.57
C VAL A 28 7.16 18.37 19.32
N PRO A 29 6.33 19.43 19.28
CA PRO A 29 5.58 19.74 18.09
C PRO A 29 6.61 20.01 17.00
N VAL A 30 6.72 19.11 16.02
CA VAL A 30 7.52 19.37 14.83
C VAL A 30 6.98 20.69 14.26
N PRO A 31 7.82 21.73 14.09
CA PRO A 31 7.34 23.00 13.56
C PRO A 31 6.69 22.73 12.21
N VAL A 32 5.41 23.11 12.09
CA VAL A 32 4.69 23.00 10.83
C VAL A 32 5.45 23.82 9.79
N PRO A 33 5.83 23.24 8.64
CA PRO A 33 6.49 24.00 7.60
C PRO A 33 5.68 25.23 7.18
N GLU A 34 6.29 26.41 7.23
CA GLU A 34 5.61 27.70 7.00
C GLU A 34 4.89 27.75 5.65
N PHE A 35 5.41 27.06 4.63
CA PHE A 35 4.80 27.01 3.30
C PHE A 35 3.38 26.41 3.32
N LEU A 36 3.07 25.50 4.25
CA LEU A 36 1.75 24.87 4.35
C LEU A 36 0.65 25.87 4.72
N LYS A 37 0.99 26.98 5.39
CA LYS A 37 0.04 28.07 5.67
C LYS A 37 -0.39 28.84 4.41
N ASN A 38 0.26 28.57 3.29
CA ASN A 38 -0.03 29.15 1.98
C ASN A 38 -0.52 28.07 0.99
N VAL A 39 -1.04 26.95 1.47
CA VAL A 39 -1.68 25.91 0.66
C VAL A 39 -3.20 26.00 0.85
N PRO A 40 -4.01 25.92 -0.22
CA PRO A 40 -5.46 26.00 -0.12
C PRO A 40 -6.02 24.66 0.38
N PHE A 41 -6.20 24.51 1.68
CA PHE A 41 -6.88 23.34 2.25
C PHE A 41 -8.40 23.55 2.31
N LYS A 42 -9.15 22.52 1.93
CA LYS A 42 -10.60 22.41 2.15
C LYS A 42 -10.95 20.94 2.33
N ILE A 43 -10.72 20.44 3.53
CA ILE A 43 -10.83 19.02 3.85
C ILE A 43 -11.75 18.81 5.05
N GLU A 44 -12.78 17.99 4.88
CA GLU A 44 -13.76 17.68 5.90
C GLU A 44 -13.42 16.34 6.57
N GLY A 45 -13.74 16.21 7.85
CA GLY A 45 -13.61 14.95 8.59
C GLY A 45 -12.19 14.62 9.10
N VAL A 46 -11.20 15.47 8.85
CA VAL A 46 -9.81 15.30 9.31
C VAL A 46 -9.31 16.52 10.11
N ASP A 47 -10.15 17.04 11.01
CA ASP A 47 -9.86 18.25 11.79
C ASP A 47 -8.51 18.16 12.54
N GLY A 48 -8.14 16.97 13.02
CA GLY A 48 -6.84 16.74 13.68
C GLY A 48 -5.65 17.02 12.76
N PHE A 49 -5.76 16.74 11.46
CA PHE A 49 -4.73 17.08 10.48
C PHE A 49 -4.59 18.60 10.33
N LEU A 50 -5.69 19.32 10.10
CA LEU A 50 -5.65 20.79 9.96
C LEU A 50 -5.16 21.49 11.23
N GLN A 51 -5.61 21.03 12.40
CA GLN A 51 -5.12 21.51 13.69
C GLN A 51 -3.62 21.25 13.86
N SER A 52 -3.13 20.09 13.42
CA SER A 52 -1.69 19.78 13.46
C SER A 52 -0.87 20.74 12.60
N LEU A 53 -1.48 21.33 11.56
CA LEU A 53 -0.88 22.36 10.71
C LEU A 53 -1.07 23.79 11.25
N GLY A 54 -1.76 23.97 12.37
CA GLY A 54 -2.14 25.28 12.89
C GLY A 54 -3.15 26.02 11.98
N ILE A 55 -3.92 25.26 11.19
CA ILE A 55 -4.94 25.77 10.28
C ILE A 55 -6.30 25.59 10.96
N ASP A 56 -7.06 26.68 11.09
CA ASP A 56 -8.45 26.61 11.55
C ASP A 56 -9.31 25.91 10.47
N PRO A 57 -9.91 24.74 10.77
CA PRO A 57 -10.78 24.03 9.82
C PRO A 57 -11.96 24.84 9.29
N LYS A 58 -12.36 25.89 10.04
CA LYS A 58 -13.52 26.73 9.72
C LYS A 58 -13.15 28.03 9.01
N ALA A 59 -11.86 28.33 8.86
CA ALA A 59 -11.42 29.54 8.19
C ALA A 59 -11.39 29.33 6.67
N GLU A 60 -12.06 30.22 5.91
CA GLU A 60 -11.80 30.28 4.47
C GLU A 60 -10.33 30.63 4.22
N PRO A 61 -9.66 30.01 3.24
CA PRO A 61 -8.30 30.38 2.86
C PRO A 61 -8.32 31.76 2.17
N LYS A 62 -8.32 32.82 2.98
CA LYS A 62 -8.43 34.24 2.58
C LYS A 62 -7.29 34.75 1.68
N LYS A 63 -6.28 33.93 1.39
CA LYS A 63 -5.04 34.32 0.72
C LYS A 63 -5.07 34.22 -0.81
N PHE A 64 -6.06 33.56 -1.42
CA PHE A 64 -6.08 33.31 -2.86
C PHE A 64 -7.14 34.15 -3.59
N SER A 65 -6.73 34.77 -4.70
CA SER A 65 -7.65 35.41 -5.62
C SER A 65 -8.48 34.36 -6.40
N LYS A 66 -9.65 34.78 -6.90
CA LYS A 66 -10.48 33.95 -7.78
C LYS A 66 -9.73 33.46 -9.03
N LYS A 67 -8.80 34.26 -9.55
CA LYS A 67 -7.98 33.92 -10.72
C LYS A 67 -6.99 32.81 -10.38
N GLU A 68 -6.30 32.91 -9.24
CA GLU A 68 -5.36 31.87 -8.80
C GLU A 68 -6.06 30.54 -8.55
N LEU A 69 -7.19 30.55 -7.84
CA LEU A 69 -7.98 29.34 -7.60
C LEU A 69 -8.47 28.71 -8.91
N ARG A 70 -8.89 29.52 -9.88
CA ARG A 70 -9.29 29.01 -11.20
C ARG A 70 -8.12 28.34 -11.92
N ASN A 71 -6.95 28.98 -11.93
CA ASN A 71 -5.75 28.42 -12.58
C ASN A 71 -5.33 27.10 -11.93
N LEU A 72 -5.36 27.03 -10.59
CA LEU A 72 -5.07 25.80 -9.84
C LEU A 72 -6.07 24.69 -10.18
N ALA A 73 -7.38 25.00 -10.18
CA ALA A 73 -8.41 24.03 -10.54
C ALA A 73 -8.22 23.49 -11.97
N GLU A 74 -7.90 24.37 -12.93
CA GLU A 74 -7.69 23.98 -14.33
C GLU A 74 -6.46 23.10 -14.50
N ALA A 75 -5.32 23.49 -13.90
CA ALA A 75 -4.11 22.69 -13.92
C ALA A 75 -4.34 21.29 -13.31
N ASN A 76 -5.01 21.24 -12.15
CA ASN A 76 -5.29 20.00 -11.44
C ASN A 76 -6.27 19.11 -12.19
N TYR A 77 -7.30 19.71 -12.80
CA TYR A 77 -8.23 18.98 -13.64
C TYR A 77 -7.49 18.34 -14.82
N ASN A 78 -6.65 19.11 -15.53
CA ASN A 78 -5.93 18.62 -16.70
C ASN A 78 -4.95 17.49 -16.35
N ASP A 79 -4.17 17.65 -15.28
CA ASP A 79 -3.21 16.63 -14.82
C ASP A 79 -3.92 15.33 -14.39
N LYS A 80 -4.93 15.42 -13.51
CA LYS A 80 -5.72 14.24 -13.09
C LYS A 80 -6.39 13.55 -14.26
N THR A 81 -6.91 14.34 -15.21
CA THR A 81 -7.56 13.83 -16.42
C THR A 81 -6.56 13.08 -17.30
N ALA A 82 -5.37 13.64 -17.51
CA ALA A 82 -4.31 12.99 -18.27
C ALA A 82 -3.87 11.67 -17.63
N GLN A 83 -3.64 11.64 -16.32
CA GLN A 83 -3.29 10.43 -15.58
C GLN A 83 -4.41 9.38 -15.63
N HIS A 84 -5.65 9.79 -15.36
CA HIS A 84 -6.80 8.89 -15.33
C HIS A 84 -7.07 8.26 -16.68
N PHE A 85 -6.99 9.01 -17.78
CA PHE A 85 -7.26 8.47 -19.12
C PHE A 85 -6.25 7.41 -19.57
N MET A 86 -5.06 7.39 -18.97
CA MET A 86 -4.07 6.34 -19.20
C MET A 86 -4.29 5.11 -18.30
N SER A 87 -5.27 5.14 -17.39
CA SER A 87 -5.49 4.06 -16.42
C SER A 87 -6.38 2.92 -16.95
N VAL A 88 -6.33 1.79 -16.25
CA VAL A 88 -7.27 0.67 -16.47
C VAL A 88 -8.71 1.07 -16.13
N HIS A 89 -8.91 2.00 -15.20
CA HIS A 89 -10.24 2.50 -14.84
C HIS A 89 -10.91 3.16 -16.04
N ALA A 90 -10.22 4.10 -16.70
CA ALA A 90 -10.73 4.75 -17.90
C ALA A 90 -11.02 3.75 -19.04
N LYS A 91 -10.13 2.77 -19.24
CA LYS A 91 -10.34 1.71 -20.24
C LYS A 91 -11.62 0.90 -20.00
N ASN A 92 -12.04 0.74 -18.74
CA ASN A 92 -13.26 0.04 -18.37
C ASN A 92 -14.47 0.98 -18.19
N GLY A 93 -14.41 2.20 -18.73
CA GLY A 93 -15.52 3.15 -18.74
C GLY A 93 -15.75 3.88 -17.41
N VAL A 94 -14.85 3.75 -16.43
CA VAL A 94 -14.90 4.55 -15.20
C VAL A 94 -14.43 5.97 -15.54
N GLY A 95 -15.30 6.96 -15.35
CA GLY A 95 -14.99 8.37 -15.53
C GLY A 95 -14.98 9.13 -14.21
N CYS A 96 -14.69 10.43 -14.26
CA CYS A 96 -14.65 11.27 -13.06
C CYS A 96 -15.95 11.21 -12.25
N LEU A 97 -17.10 11.14 -12.92
CA LEU A 97 -18.44 11.11 -12.33
C LEU A 97 -18.91 9.72 -11.87
N SER A 98 -18.14 8.68 -12.19
CA SER A 98 -18.33 7.37 -11.58
C SER A 98 -17.99 7.44 -10.09
N CYS A 99 -16.92 8.15 -9.74
CA CYS A 99 -16.38 8.21 -8.39
C CYS A 99 -16.72 9.53 -7.65
N HIS A 100 -16.72 10.68 -8.32
CA HIS A 100 -16.97 11.99 -7.68
C HIS A 100 -18.43 12.44 -7.80
N ASP A 101 -19.03 12.87 -6.69
CA ASP A 101 -20.40 13.35 -6.63
C ASP A 101 -20.52 14.85 -6.96
N GLN A 102 -20.99 15.17 -8.17
CA GLN A 102 -21.20 16.56 -8.59
C GLN A 102 -22.42 17.25 -7.96
N THR A 103 -23.32 16.52 -7.32
CA THR A 103 -24.46 17.12 -6.61
C THR A 103 -24.01 17.86 -5.36
N GLN A 104 -22.95 17.36 -4.73
CA GLN A 104 -22.29 17.96 -3.57
C GLN A 104 -21.13 18.87 -4.00
N ILE A 105 -20.50 18.56 -5.13
CA ILE A 105 -19.29 19.24 -5.61
C ILE A 105 -19.54 19.86 -6.99
N LYS A 106 -19.94 21.14 -7.02
CA LYS A 106 -20.27 21.84 -8.27
C LYS A 106 -19.01 22.29 -9.03
N GLY A 107 -18.87 21.84 -10.27
CA GLY A 107 -17.79 22.25 -11.19
C GLY A 107 -16.41 21.72 -10.79
N THR A 108 -15.34 22.36 -11.26
CA THR A 108 -13.94 21.97 -10.98
C THR A 108 -13.28 22.80 -9.89
N ALA A 109 -13.95 23.83 -9.35
CA ALA A 109 -13.35 24.77 -8.41
C ALA A 109 -12.82 24.11 -7.12
N TRP A 110 -13.42 23.00 -6.70
CA TRP A 110 -12.95 22.20 -5.56
C TRP A 110 -11.56 21.60 -5.78
N MET A 111 -11.18 21.34 -7.04
CA MET A 111 -9.87 20.78 -7.38
C MET A 111 -8.76 21.79 -7.12
N ALA A 112 -9.06 23.07 -6.92
CA ALA A 112 -8.06 24.05 -6.50
C ALA A 112 -7.52 23.80 -5.08
N TYR A 113 -8.21 22.97 -4.30
CA TYR A 113 -7.91 22.73 -2.89
C TYR A 113 -7.42 21.32 -2.64
N ILE A 114 -6.51 21.17 -1.67
CA ILE A 114 -6.28 19.88 -1.03
C ILE A 114 -7.54 19.54 -0.23
N SER A 115 -8.21 18.47 -0.63
CA SER A 115 -9.55 18.13 -0.19
C SER A 115 -9.73 16.62 -0.12
N ASN A 116 -10.64 16.18 0.74
CA ASN A 116 -11.16 14.81 0.84
C ASN A 116 -12.60 14.83 0.34
N PRO A 117 -12.83 14.91 -0.98
CA PRO A 117 -14.17 15.05 -1.53
C PRO A 117 -14.99 13.80 -1.18
N LYS A 118 -16.27 13.99 -0.82
CA LYS A 118 -17.17 12.85 -0.66
C LYS A 118 -17.25 12.07 -1.97
N MET A 119 -17.02 10.77 -1.87
CA MET A 119 -17.04 9.85 -2.99
C MET A 119 -18.44 9.27 -3.19
N LYS A 120 -18.89 9.19 -4.44
CA LYS A 120 -20.09 8.45 -4.86
C LYS A 120 -19.85 6.95 -4.85
N GLN A 121 -18.65 6.55 -5.24
CA GLN A 121 -18.21 5.17 -5.32
C GLN A 121 -16.76 5.09 -4.84
N ASP A 122 -16.50 4.16 -3.95
CA ASP A 122 -15.22 3.93 -3.29
C ASP A 122 -14.49 2.74 -3.94
N CYS A 123 -13.18 2.61 -3.71
CA CYS A 123 -12.36 1.50 -4.19
C CYS A 123 -12.97 0.14 -3.84
N LYS A 124 -13.45 0.01 -2.59
CA LYS A 124 -14.05 -1.23 -2.05
C LYS A 124 -15.37 -1.65 -2.71
N ASP A 125 -16.05 -0.74 -3.42
CA ASP A 125 -17.30 -1.07 -4.12
C ASP A 125 -17.05 -1.94 -5.36
N CYS A 126 -15.87 -1.81 -5.98
CA CYS A 126 -15.47 -2.60 -7.16
C CYS A 126 -14.41 -3.66 -6.83
N HIS A 127 -13.50 -3.35 -5.91
CA HIS A 127 -12.38 -4.22 -5.52
C HIS A 127 -12.73 -5.03 -4.28
N THR A 128 -13.77 -5.85 -4.37
CA THR A 128 -14.34 -6.55 -3.21
C THR A 128 -13.38 -7.58 -2.61
N VAL A 129 -12.63 -8.31 -3.44
CA VAL A 129 -11.62 -9.27 -2.96
C VAL A 129 -10.49 -8.55 -2.22
N GLN A 130 -9.98 -7.45 -2.78
CA GLN A 130 -8.95 -6.63 -2.13
C GLN A 130 -9.46 -6.06 -0.81
N ALA A 131 -10.70 -5.55 -0.79
CA ALA A 131 -11.32 -5.02 0.41
C ALA A 131 -11.52 -6.11 1.48
N ASP A 132 -11.93 -7.31 1.08
CA ASP A 132 -12.10 -8.44 2.00
C ASP A 132 -10.77 -8.91 2.58
N VAL A 133 -9.70 -8.96 1.78
CA VAL A 133 -8.35 -9.26 2.28
C VAL A 133 -7.84 -8.13 3.19
N PHE A 134 -7.98 -6.86 2.77
CA PHE A 134 -7.47 -5.70 3.49
C PHE A 134 -8.13 -5.52 4.87
N LYS A 135 -9.39 -5.91 5.05
CA LYS A 135 -10.06 -5.95 6.38
C LYS A 135 -9.30 -6.78 7.43
N HIS A 136 -8.43 -7.69 7.00
CA HIS A 136 -7.61 -8.54 7.87
C HIS A 136 -6.19 -8.01 8.08
N THR A 137 -5.88 -6.81 7.58
CA THR A 137 -4.61 -6.16 7.86
C THR A 137 -4.58 -5.63 9.29
N ASP A 138 -3.43 -5.79 9.94
CA ASP A 138 -3.14 -5.27 11.28
C ASP A 138 -2.18 -4.06 11.20
N THR A 139 -1.24 -4.10 10.25
CA THR A 139 -0.19 -3.08 10.08
C THR A 139 -0.69 -1.78 9.44
N HIS A 140 -1.68 -1.85 8.55
CA HIS A 140 -2.20 -0.69 7.81
C HIS A 140 -3.71 -0.51 7.98
N SER A 141 -4.30 -0.99 9.09
CA SER A 141 -5.76 -1.08 9.29
C SER A 141 -6.46 0.27 9.28
N GLU A 142 -5.75 1.31 9.70
CA GLU A 142 -6.27 2.69 9.79
C GLU A 142 -6.08 3.48 8.49
N LEU A 143 -5.51 2.88 7.44
CA LEU A 143 -5.28 3.54 6.16
C LEU A 143 -6.37 3.21 5.14
N ASP A 144 -6.71 4.23 4.35
CA ASP A 144 -7.55 4.08 3.16
C ASP A 144 -6.69 3.57 1.96
N CYS A 145 -7.32 2.88 1.01
CA CYS A 145 -6.74 2.47 -0.26
C CYS A 145 -6.00 3.62 -0.98
N ILE A 146 -6.54 4.84 -0.90
CA ILE A 146 -5.95 6.03 -1.53
C ILE A 146 -4.59 6.42 -0.93
N ALA A 147 -4.27 5.99 0.29
CA ALA A 147 -3.02 6.33 0.97
C ALA A 147 -1.78 5.82 0.22
N CYS A 148 -1.90 4.66 -0.44
CA CYS A 148 -0.82 4.04 -1.22
C CYS A 148 -1.04 4.20 -2.73
N HIS A 149 -2.29 4.05 -3.20
CA HIS A 149 -2.59 4.00 -4.63
C HIS A 149 -2.75 5.38 -5.27
N MET A 150 -3.03 6.41 -4.48
CA MET A 150 -3.24 7.78 -4.94
C MET A 150 -2.48 8.75 -4.04
N PRO A 151 -1.14 8.66 -3.96
CA PRO A 151 -0.36 9.56 -3.14
C PRO A 151 -0.45 10.99 -3.65
N THR A 152 -0.21 11.93 -2.74
CA THR A 152 0.01 13.33 -3.14
C THR A 152 1.42 13.48 -3.70
N MET A 153 1.52 13.95 -4.95
CA MET A 153 2.75 14.03 -5.74
C MET A 153 2.92 15.41 -6.37
N PRO A 154 4.14 15.81 -6.79
CA PRO A 154 4.38 17.04 -7.53
C PRO A 154 3.88 16.98 -8.97
N MET A 155 3.58 18.13 -9.56
CA MET A 155 3.49 18.19 -11.03
C MET A 155 4.85 17.86 -11.65
N PRO A 156 4.92 17.22 -12.83
CA PRO A 156 6.20 16.87 -13.46
C PRO A 156 7.17 18.05 -13.63
N GLU A 157 6.64 19.25 -13.89
CA GLU A 157 7.45 20.48 -14.05
C GLU A 157 8.07 20.98 -12.74
N GLN A 158 7.54 20.53 -11.60
CA GLN A 158 8.00 20.90 -10.25
C GLN A 158 8.77 19.77 -9.56
N TYR A 159 8.80 18.59 -10.17
CA TYR A 159 9.44 17.43 -9.59
C TYR A 159 10.97 17.58 -9.55
N THR A 160 11.56 17.09 -8.45
CA THR A 160 13.00 16.85 -8.34
C THR A 160 13.21 15.48 -7.71
N ALA A 161 14.30 14.80 -8.08
CA ALA A 161 14.64 13.50 -7.48
C ALA A 161 14.98 13.58 -5.97
N ASP A 162 15.26 14.77 -5.45
CA ASP A 162 15.57 15.01 -4.04
C ASP A 162 14.29 15.11 -3.21
N GLN A 163 13.96 14.02 -2.51
CA GLN A 163 12.77 13.94 -1.65
C GLN A 163 12.76 14.98 -0.51
N SER A 164 13.91 15.54 -0.11
CA SER A 164 13.92 16.63 0.89
C SER A 164 13.23 17.89 0.40
N LYS A 165 13.15 18.08 -0.94
CA LYS A 165 12.54 19.24 -1.59
C LYS A 165 11.09 19.00 -2.02
N ALA A 166 10.59 17.77 -1.91
CA ALA A 166 9.25 17.40 -2.36
C ALA A 166 8.14 18.05 -1.54
N ALA A 167 8.37 18.33 -0.25
CA ALA A 167 7.33 18.75 0.69
C ALA A 167 6.48 19.93 0.22
N SER A 168 7.09 20.93 -0.42
CA SER A 168 6.39 22.16 -0.86
C SER A 168 5.70 22.06 -2.22
N VAL A 169 5.96 20.99 -2.97
CA VAL A 169 5.44 20.81 -4.34
C VAL A 169 4.56 19.57 -4.48
N ALA A 170 4.68 18.59 -3.59
CA ALA A 170 3.80 17.42 -3.51
C ALA A 170 2.44 17.79 -2.94
N LEU A 171 1.61 18.44 -3.75
CA LEU A 171 0.31 19.01 -3.35
C LEU A 171 -0.88 18.42 -4.14
N TYR A 172 -0.64 17.50 -5.08
CA TYR A 172 -1.68 16.97 -5.96
C TYR A 172 -1.88 15.47 -5.80
N ARG A 173 -3.12 15.07 -5.49
CA ARG A 173 -3.47 13.64 -5.39
C ARG A 173 -3.47 12.98 -6.78
N ALA A 174 -2.55 12.04 -7.00
CA ALA A 174 -2.39 11.31 -8.25
C ALA A 174 -3.59 10.44 -8.59
N HIS A 175 -3.89 10.28 -9.88
CA HIS A 175 -4.98 9.44 -10.44
C HIS A 175 -4.41 8.38 -11.39
N MET A 176 -3.28 7.79 -10.99
CA MET A 176 -2.54 6.76 -11.75
C MET A 176 -2.92 5.34 -11.25
N TYR A 177 -3.24 5.21 -9.96
CA TYR A 177 -3.73 4.01 -9.24
C TYR A 177 -2.77 2.82 -9.17
N LYS A 178 -2.12 2.47 -10.28
CA LYS A 178 -1.24 1.32 -10.38
C LYS A 178 0.05 1.59 -9.62
N ILE A 179 0.35 0.77 -8.62
CA ILE A 179 1.68 0.72 -8.00
C ILE A 179 2.59 -0.21 -8.81
N ASN A 180 3.81 0.22 -9.07
CA ASN A 180 4.86 -0.55 -9.73
C ASN A 180 5.92 -0.99 -8.70
N PRO A 181 5.90 -2.27 -8.27
CA PRO A 181 6.85 -2.77 -7.29
C PRO A 181 8.19 -3.09 -7.94
N SER A 182 9.03 -2.08 -8.14
CA SER A 182 10.37 -2.21 -8.70
C SER A 182 11.40 -1.48 -7.83
N PRO A 183 12.65 -1.99 -7.74
CA PRO A 183 13.72 -1.35 -6.99
C PRO A 183 14.27 -0.08 -7.67
N ASP A 184 14.00 0.13 -8.96
CA ASP A 184 14.73 1.06 -9.83
C ASP A 184 13.83 1.90 -10.75
N GLN A 185 12.63 1.43 -11.08
CA GLN A 185 11.69 2.16 -11.93
C GLN A 185 10.94 3.23 -11.12
N THR A 186 11.04 4.48 -11.56
CA THR A 186 10.47 5.65 -10.88
C THR A 186 9.27 6.21 -11.65
N SER A 187 8.32 6.82 -10.95
CA SER A 187 7.14 7.48 -11.54
C SER A 187 7.49 8.67 -12.40
N TYR A 188 8.67 9.27 -12.20
CA TYR A 188 9.18 10.37 -12.98
C TYR A 188 10.46 9.97 -13.67
N ILE A 189 10.55 10.22 -14.97
CA ILE A 189 11.76 9.99 -15.76
C ILE A 189 12.24 11.29 -16.39
N PRO A 190 13.57 11.50 -16.50
CA PRO A 190 14.12 12.67 -17.14
C PRO A 190 13.91 12.61 -18.66
N GLN A 191 13.62 13.75 -19.25
CA GLN A 191 13.53 13.98 -20.69
C GLN A 191 14.35 15.22 -21.04
N GLU A 192 15.32 15.08 -21.94
CA GLU A 192 16.00 16.24 -22.52
C GLU A 192 15.06 16.96 -23.48
N VAL A 193 14.90 18.27 -23.29
CA VAL A 193 14.19 19.14 -24.22
C VAL A 193 15.06 20.34 -24.57
N GLU A 194 14.95 20.83 -25.79
CA GLU A 194 15.56 22.12 -26.15
C GLU A 194 14.63 23.26 -25.76
N ALA A 195 15.15 24.20 -24.98
CA ALA A 195 14.50 25.45 -24.63
C ALA A 195 15.52 26.58 -24.78
N ASP A 196 15.18 27.62 -25.56
CA ASP A 196 16.02 28.79 -25.80
C ASP A 196 17.46 28.44 -26.26
N GLY A 197 17.60 27.43 -27.12
CA GLY A 197 18.89 26.98 -27.66
C GLY A 197 19.76 26.23 -26.64
N LYS A 198 19.21 25.85 -25.48
CA LYS A 198 19.89 25.03 -24.46
C LYS A 198 19.13 23.73 -24.23
N LYS A 199 19.89 22.64 -24.06
CA LYS A 199 19.34 21.38 -23.55
C LYS A 199 19.05 21.53 -22.07
N VAL A 200 17.79 21.33 -21.69
CA VAL A 200 17.35 21.30 -20.30
C VAL A 200 16.66 19.96 -20.02
N THR A 201 16.90 19.40 -18.83
CA THR A 201 16.21 18.21 -18.37
C THR A 201 14.87 18.60 -17.75
N LYS A 202 13.78 18.11 -18.30
CA LYS A 202 12.45 18.12 -17.67
C LYS A 202 12.10 16.72 -17.19
N TYR A 203 11.18 16.61 -16.24
CA TYR A 203 10.63 15.32 -15.86
C TYR A 203 9.26 15.12 -16.48
N VAL A 204 8.96 13.88 -16.84
CA VAL A 204 7.64 13.43 -17.28
C VAL A 204 7.25 12.18 -16.50
N LEU A 205 5.95 11.88 -16.46
CA LEU A 205 5.47 10.66 -15.85
C LEU A 205 5.91 9.44 -16.68
N ALA A 206 6.47 8.45 -16.00
CA ALA A 206 6.88 7.20 -16.60
C ALA A 206 5.66 6.36 -17.02
N LYS A 207 5.81 5.64 -18.12
CA LYS A 207 4.79 4.71 -18.63
C LYS A 207 5.24 3.26 -18.46
N ASP A 208 4.31 2.39 -18.11
CA ASP A 208 4.51 0.94 -18.17
C ASP A 208 4.54 0.43 -19.61
N GLU A 209 4.79 -0.87 -19.80
CA GLU A 209 4.83 -1.52 -21.13
C GLU A 209 3.54 -1.36 -21.95
N LYS A 210 2.41 -1.03 -21.30
CA LYS A 210 1.12 -0.80 -21.95
C LYS A 210 0.81 0.70 -22.10
N GLY A 211 1.81 1.56 -21.89
CA GLY A 211 1.71 3.01 -22.03
C GLY A 211 1.03 3.70 -20.84
N ARG A 212 0.88 3.05 -19.68
CA ARG A 212 0.08 3.57 -18.56
C ARG A 212 0.96 4.15 -17.45
N ASP A 213 0.50 5.24 -16.85
CA ASP A 213 1.15 5.83 -15.69
C ASP A 213 1.16 4.89 -14.48
N TYR A 214 2.21 4.94 -13.66
CA TYR A 214 2.31 4.20 -12.41
C TYR A 214 2.95 4.98 -11.26
N VAL A 215 2.56 4.62 -10.04
CA VAL A 215 3.14 5.07 -8.77
C VAL A 215 4.29 4.14 -8.39
N ASP A 216 5.47 4.69 -8.16
CA ASP A 216 6.63 3.93 -7.66
C ASP A 216 6.55 3.72 -6.14
N LEU A 217 7.42 2.86 -5.60
CA LEU A 217 7.35 2.50 -4.18
C LEU A 217 7.73 3.66 -3.26
N MET A 218 8.61 4.56 -3.70
CA MET A 218 8.96 5.74 -2.91
C MET A 218 7.74 6.64 -2.71
N TRP A 219 7.00 6.94 -3.78
CA TRP A 219 5.78 7.73 -3.70
C TRP A 219 4.63 7.01 -2.99
N SER A 220 4.52 5.70 -3.18
CA SER A 220 3.49 4.91 -2.51
C SER A 220 3.68 4.84 -0.99
N CYS A 221 4.92 4.66 -0.50
CA CYS A 221 5.16 4.23 0.88
C CYS A 221 5.94 5.25 1.74
N ALA A 222 6.87 6.00 1.16
CA ALA A 222 7.84 6.82 1.92
C ALA A 222 7.93 8.29 1.46
N ARG A 223 6.93 8.76 0.71
CA ARG A 223 6.86 10.13 0.17
C ARG A 223 7.03 11.21 1.24
N ASN A 224 7.75 12.27 0.91
CA ASN A 224 7.74 13.49 1.70
C ASN A 224 6.60 14.42 1.25
N ALA A 225 5.39 14.13 1.71
CA ALA A 225 4.18 14.88 1.37
C ALA A 225 3.38 15.26 2.61
N PRO A 226 3.85 16.22 3.44
CA PRO A 226 3.18 16.60 4.68
C PRO A 226 1.82 17.29 4.48
N ALA A 227 1.49 17.69 3.24
CA ALA A 227 0.17 18.20 2.88
C ALA A 227 -0.88 17.10 2.64
N ASP A 228 -0.45 15.82 2.60
CA ASP A 228 -1.33 14.67 2.42
C ASP A 228 -1.86 14.20 3.78
N TRP A 229 -3.17 14.30 3.98
CA TRP A 229 -3.79 13.90 5.25
C TRP A 229 -3.62 12.40 5.53
N THR A 230 -3.49 11.56 4.50
CA THR A 230 -3.26 10.12 4.70
C THR A 230 -1.85 9.84 5.21
N VAL A 231 -0.89 10.73 4.93
CA VAL A 231 0.45 10.67 5.53
C VAL A 231 0.36 11.00 7.01
N PHE A 232 -0.44 12.01 7.38
CA PHE A 232 -0.68 12.34 8.79
C PHE A 232 -1.35 11.18 9.56
N GLU A 233 -2.43 10.61 9.02
CA GLU A 233 -3.14 9.47 9.61
C GLU A 233 -2.23 8.25 9.74
N GLY A 234 -1.37 8.02 8.74
CA GLY A 234 -0.32 6.99 8.76
C GLY A 234 0.89 7.30 9.62
N LYS A 235 0.82 8.25 10.56
CA LYS A 235 1.94 8.67 11.44
C LYS A 235 3.20 9.08 10.65
N GLY A 236 3.03 9.73 9.51
CA GLY A 236 4.10 10.12 8.60
C GLY A 236 4.57 9.02 7.64
N CYS A 237 3.87 7.89 7.59
CA CYS A 237 4.21 6.72 6.80
C CYS A 237 5.68 6.32 7.01
N HIS A 238 6.37 5.88 5.95
CA HIS A 238 7.76 5.42 6.03
C HIS A 238 8.78 6.50 5.63
N SER A 239 8.38 7.77 5.59
CA SER A 239 9.24 8.86 5.12
C SER A 239 10.27 9.27 6.16
N GLN A 240 11.55 9.40 5.75
CA GLN A 240 12.60 9.95 6.62
C GLN A 240 12.36 11.39 7.11
N TYR A 241 11.41 12.11 6.52
CA TYR A 241 11.14 13.51 6.83
C TYR A 241 9.90 13.73 7.69
N THR A 242 8.93 12.81 7.62
CA THR A 242 7.62 12.98 8.28
C THR A 242 7.28 11.83 9.23
N SER A 243 7.93 10.68 9.11
CA SER A 243 7.61 9.49 9.91
C SER A 243 7.83 9.71 11.40
N LYS A 244 6.86 9.19 12.16
CA LYS A 244 6.90 9.03 13.62
C LYS A 244 6.93 7.53 14.00
N LEU A 245 7.20 6.66 13.04
CA LEU A 245 7.37 5.23 13.27
C LEU A 245 8.76 4.95 13.86
N GLU A 246 8.97 3.72 14.31
CA GLU A 246 10.29 3.27 14.76
C GLU A 246 11.31 3.35 13.63
N GLU A 247 12.58 3.57 13.96
CA GLU A 247 13.66 3.81 12.98
C GLU A 247 13.76 2.68 11.93
N GLY A 248 13.47 1.43 12.31
CA GLY A 248 13.45 0.29 11.38
C GLY A 248 12.35 0.32 10.32
N LEU A 249 11.35 1.21 10.47
CA LEU A 249 10.25 1.40 9.52
C LEU A 249 10.40 2.71 8.72
N VAL A 250 11.55 3.37 8.80
CA VAL A 250 11.85 4.59 8.07
C VAL A 250 12.73 4.27 6.87
N TYR A 251 12.20 4.43 5.67
CA TYR A 251 12.87 4.05 4.43
C TYR A 251 13.49 5.26 3.72
N LYS A 252 14.75 5.13 3.33
CA LYS A 252 15.56 6.20 2.72
C LYS A 252 15.51 6.20 1.21
N ASP A 253 15.25 5.03 0.62
CA ASP A 253 15.22 4.85 -0.83
C ASP A 253 14.26 3.73 -1.24
N GLN A 254 13.95 3.70 -2.53
CA GLN A 254 13.04 2.72 -3.13
C GLN A 254 13.52 1.27 -2.98
N LYS A 255 14.83 1.02 -2.96
CA LYS A 255 15.38 -0.35 -2.85
C LYS A 255 15.11 -0.94 -1.48
N GLN A 256 15.17 -0.13 -0.43
CA GLN A 256 14.77 -0.57 0.92
C GLN A 256 13.30 -0.98 0.96
N ILE A 257 12.42 -0.14 0.41
CA ILE A 257 10.97 -0.43 0.35
C ILE A 257 10.71 -1.71 -0.44
N TYR A 258 11.35 -1.86 -1.60
CA TYR A 258 11.27 -3.06 -2.43
C TYR A 258 11.74 -4.31 -1.67
N GLY A 259 12.84 -4.21 -0.93
CA GLY A 259 13.35 -5.30 -0.09
C GLY A 259 12.35 -5.73 0.99
N GLU A 260 11.75 -4.78 1.71
CA GLU A 260 10.72 -5.09 2.72
C GLU A 260 9.45 -5.66 2.08
N LEU A 261 9.01 -5.10 0.95
CA LEU A 261 7.86 -5.61 0.21
C LEU A 261 8.06 -7.07 -0.22
N ASN A 262 9.25 -7.42 -0.72
CA ASN A 262 9.55 -8.77 -1.17
C ASN A 262 9.59 -9.79 -0.03
N LYS A 263 9.98 -9.38 1.20
CA LYS A 263 9.84 -10.27 2.37
C LYS A 263 8.40 -10.72 2.60
N TRP A 264 7.43 -9.89 2.22
CA TRP A 264 6.01 -10.24 2.27
C TRP A 264 5.54 -10.97 1.01
N GLN A 265 5.96 -10.50 -0.16
CA GLN A 265 5.45 -11.00 -1.43
C GLN A 265 6.02 -12.35 -1.84
N ASP A 266 7.31 -12.59 -1.63
CA ASP A 266 7.99 -13.78 -2.16
C ASP A 266 7.44 -15.07 -1.52
N PRO A 267 7.25 -15.19 -0.19
CA PRO A 267 6.66 -16.39 0.41
C PRO A 267 5.24 -16.67 -0.09
N ILE A 268 4.43 -15.62 -0.30
CA ILE A 268 3.06 -15.76 -0.79
C ILE A 268 3.04 -16.22 -2.25
N LYS A 269 3.89 -15.65 -3.11
CA LYS A 269 4.03 -16.06 -4.52
C LYS A 269 4.51 -17.50 -4.63
N SER A 270 5.57 -17.87 -3.91
CA SER A 270 6.10 -19.25 -3.94
C SER A 270 5.09 -20.26 -3.42
N GLY A 271 4.40 -19.98 -2.32
CA GLY A 271 3.37 -20.87 -1.81
C GLY A 271 2.15 -20.97 -2.72
N TYR A 272 1.76 -19.87 -3.39
CA TYR A 272 0.70 -19.89 -4.41
C TYR A 272 1.06 -20.84 -5.56
N GLU A 273 2.28 -20.75 -6.10
CA GLU A 273 2.77 -21.63 -7.16
C GLU A 273 2.80 -23.10 -6.70
N GLU A 274 3.25 -23.36 -5.47
CA GLU A 274 3.23 -24.69 -4.87
C GLU A 274 1.80 -25.28 -4.83
N ILE A 275 0.82 -24.51 -4.34
CA ILE A 275 -0.58 -24.95 -4.27
C ILE A 275 -1.15 -25.22 -5.66
N ARG A 276 -0.94 -24.31 -6.63
CA ARG A 276 -1.41 -24.50 -8.01
C ARG A 276 -0.81 -25.74 -8.65
N GLY A 277 0.50 -25.95 -8.53
CA GLY A 277 1.15 -27.15 -9.05
C GLY A 277 0.67 -28.43 -8.36
N ALA A 278 0.45 -28.39 -7.05
CA ALA A 278 0.02 -29.56 -6.29
C ALA A 278 -1.46 -29.93 -6.54
N THR A 279 -2.36 -28.95 -6.62
CA THR A 279 -3.77 -29.20 -6.99
C THR A 279 -3.88 -29.84 -8.38
N GLU A 280 -3.13 -29.35 -9.37
CA GLU A 280 -3.10 -29.96 -10.71
C GLU A 280 -2.58 -31.40 -10.67
N ARG A 281 -1.50 -31.66 -9.93
CA ARG A 281 -0.95 -33.01 -9.76
C ARG A 281 -1.93 -33.95 -9.08
N ILE A 282 -2.56 -33.53 -7.99
CA ILE A 282 -3.53 -34.33 -7.23
C ILE A 282 -4.72 -34.70 -8.11
N ASN A 283 -5.22 -33.76 -8.91
CA ASN A 283 -6.30 -34.03 -9.87
C ASN A 283 -5.91 -35.12 -10.88
N LYS A 284 -4.68 -35.10 -11.41
CA LYS A 284 -4.18 -36.17 -12.30
C LYS A 284 -4.06 -37.52 -11.57
N LEU A 285 -3.60 -37.52 -10.32
CA LEU A 285 -3.51 -38.75 -9.52
C LEU A 285 -4.90 -39.34 -9.22
N LEU A 286 -5.91 -38.51 -8.98
CA LEU A 286 -7.30 -38.94 -8.76
C LEU A 286 -7.91 -39.69 -9.95
N GLU A 287 -7.38 -39.49 -11.16
CA GLU A 287 -7.80 -40.23 -12.35
C GLU A 287 -7.30 -41.68 -12.33
N VAL A 288 -6.18 -41.97 -11.67
CA VAL A 288 -5.51 -43.28 -11.71
C VAL A 288 -5.42 -43.97 -10.36
N THR A 289 -5.77 -43.30 -9.26
CA THR A 289 -5.77 -43.88 -7.92
C THR A 289 -7.16 -44.38 -7.54
N ARG A 290 -7.26 -45.65 -7.15
CA ARG A 290 -8.48 -46.22 -6.56
C ARG A 290 -8.55 -45.84 -5.09
N LEU A 291 -9.63 -45.15 -4.74
CA LEU A 291 -10.01 -44.75 -3.39
C LEU A 291 -11.44 -45.23 -3.14
N ASP A 292 -11.81 -45.42 -1.87
CA ASP A 292 -13.23 -45.53 -1.53
C ASP A 292 -13.96 -44.18 -1.68
N ARG A 293 -15.28 -44.19 -1.52
CA ARG A 293 -16.11 -43.00 -1.73
C ARG A 293 -15.83 -41.88 -0.73
N ASP A 294 -15.53 -42.22 0.51
CA ASP A 294 -15.33 -41.22 1.57
C ASP A 294 -13.95 -40.57 1.39
N GLN A 295 -12.93 -41.39 1.13
CA GLN A 295 -11.58 -40.94 0.77
C GLN A 295 -11.60 -40.02 -0.46
N ARG A 296 -12.32 -40.41 -1.51
CA ARG A 296 -12.40 -39.59 -2.73
C ARG A 296 -13.08 -38.25 -2.46
N THR A 297 -14.19 -38.25 -1.73
CA THR A 297 -14.88 -37.03 -1.30
C THR A 297 -13.96 -36.13 -0.48
N GLU A 298 -13.18 -36.70 0.43
CA GLU A 298 -12.28 -35.95 1.30
C GLU A 298 -11.13 -35.30 0.50
N VAL A 299 -10.49 -36.05 -0.42
CA VAL A 299 -9.45 -35.50 -1.31
C VAL A 299 -9.99 -34.35 -2.15
N LEU A 300 -11.16 -34.52 -2.79
CA LEU A 300 -11.78 -33.47 -3.60
C LEU A 300 -12.07 -32.22 -2.76
N SER A 301 -12.59 -32.39 -1.54
CA SER A 301 -12.87 -31.28 -0.64
C SER A 301 -11.61 -30.49 -0.27
N TYR A 302 -10.49 -31.17 0.01
CA TYR A 302 -9.22 -30.51 0.30
C TYR A 302 -8.64 -29.77 -0.91
N VAL A 303 -8.75 -30.35 -2.11
CA VAL A 303 -8.32 -29.70 -3.36
C VAL A 303 -9.15 -28.43 -3.62
N ASP A 304 -10.46 -28.50 -3.45
CA ASP A 304 -11.35 -27.37 -3.63
C ASP A 304 -11.03 -26.23 -2.64
N LEU A 305 -10.81 -26.57 -1.36
CA LEU A 305 -10.45 -25.57 -0.34
C LEU A 305 -9.09 -24.91 -0.63
N ALA A 306 -8.09 -25.69 -1.04
CA ALA A 306 -6.78 -25.15 -1.42
C ALA A 306 -6.88 -24.26 -2.67
N THR A 307 -7.69 -24.67 -3.65
CA THR A 307 -7.93 -23.91 -4.89
C THR A 307 -8.63 -22.59 -4.61
N GLN A 308 -9.65 -22.57 -3.74
CA GLN A 308 -10.35 -21.34 -3.34
C GLN A 308 -9.40 -20.32 -2.68
N ILE A 309 -8.44 -20.80 -1.88
CA ILE A 309 -7.42 -19.93 -1.27
C ILE A 309 -6.47 -19.39 -2.34
N ALA A 310 -6.00 -20.23 -3.27
CA ALA A 310 -5.14 -19.79 -4.37
C ALA A 310 -5.85 -18.74 -5.26
N ASP A 311 -7.11 -18.97 -5.60
CA ASP A 311 -7.94 -18.03 -6.36
C ASP A 311 -8.09 -16.68 -5.65
N MET A 312 -8.25 -16.68 -4.32
CA MET A 312 -8.33 -15.45 -3.53
C MET A 312 -7.01 -14.66 -3.60
N ILE A 313 -5.87 -15.33 -3.42
CA ILE A 313 -4.54 -14.72 -3.48
C ILE A 313 -4.30 -14.09 -4.86
N GLU A 314 -4.62 -14.83 -5.93
CA GLU A 314 -4.46 -14.37 -7.30
C GLU A 314 -5.37 -13.18 -7.62
N LYS A 315 -6.65 -13.25 -7.22
CA LYS A 315 -7.63 -12.17 -7.43
C LYS A 315 -7.32 -10.92 -6.63
N ASP A 316 -6.83 -11.05 -5.40
CA ASP A 316 -6.33 -9.94 -4.61
C ASP A 316 -5.14 -9.25 -5.32
N GLY A 317 -4.17 -10.04 -5.76
CA GLY A 317 -3.06 -9.61 -6.61
C GLY A 317 -2.02 -8.73 -5.92
N SER A 318 -2.16 -8.45 -4.62
CA SER A 318 -1.18 -7.70 -3.82
C SER A 318 -0.04 -8.58 -3.32
N TRP A 319 -0.22 -9.90 -3.42
CA TRP A 319 0.70 -10.92 -2.95
C TRP A 319 1.07 -10.77 -1.47
N GLY A 320 0.14 -10.37 -0.62
CA GLY A 320 0.42 -10.16 0.82
C GLY A 320 0.54 -8.71 1.24
N ALA A 321 0.71 -7.77 0.31
CA ALA A 321 0.83 -6.35 0.67
C ALA A 321 -0.45 -5.77 1.31
N HIS A 322 -1.63 -6.29 0.96
CA HIS A 322 -2.88 -5.86 1.59
C HIS A 322 -3.07 -6.43 2.99
N ALA A 323 -2.64 -7.67 3.26
CA ALA A 323 -2.74 -8.30 4.59
C ALA A 323 -1.81 -9.52 4.71
N HIS A 324 -0.52 -9.28 5.02
CA HIS A 324 0.51 -10.33 4.99
C HIS A 324 0.22 -11.48 5.96
N ASN A 325 -0.04 -11.17 7.23
CA ASN A 325 -0.27 -12.18 8.26
C ASN A 325 -1.47 -13.09 7.93
N TYR A 326 -2.56 -12.49 7.45
CA TYR A 326 -3.74 -13.23 7.03
C TYR A 326 -3.45 -14.15 5.85
N LEU A 327 -2.82 -13.63 4.77
CA LEU A 327 -2.53 -14.46 3.60
C LEU A 327 -1.52 -15.56 3.89
N THR A 328 -0.53 -15.33 4.77
CA THR A 328 0.39 -16.37 5.25
C THR A 328 -0.36 -17.50 5.99
N GLN A 329 -1.32 -17.16 6.86
CA GLN A 329 -2.14 -18.17 7.54
C GLN A 329 -3.01 -18.96 6.57
N ARG A 330 -3.64 -18.28 5.60
CA ARG A 330 -4.44 -18.95 4.55
C ARG A 330 -3.59 -19.87 3.69
N LEU A 331 -2.40 -19.43 3.31
CA LEU A 331 -1.45 -20.22 2.55
C LEU A 331 -1.04 -21.49 3.31
N SER A 332 -0.70 -21.37 4.59
CA SER A 332 -0.37 -22.54 5.42
C SER A 332 -1.53 -23.54 5.52
N ALA A 333 -2.77 -23.05 5.64
CA ALA A 333 -3.96 -23.91 5.63
C ALA A 333 -4.11 -24.66 4.30
N ALA A 334 -3.93 -23.97 3.17
CA ALA A 334 -3.98 -24.60 1.84
C ALA A 334 -2.89 -25.66 1.65
N GLN A 335 -1.65 -25.38 2.06
CA GLN A 335 -0.56 -26.38 2.05
C GLN A 335 -0.90 -27.61 2.90
N ASN A 336 -1.55 -27.43 4.05
CA ASN A 336 -2.00 -28.54 4.88
C ASN A 336 -3.13 -29.35 4.22
N TYR A 337 -4.08 -28.71 3.52
CA TYR A 337 -5.10 -29.43 2.75
C TYR A 337 -4.48 -30.27 1.64
N ILE A 338 -3.51 -29.71 0.91
CA ILE A 338 -2.76 -30.43 -0.13
C ILE A 338 -2.02 -31.63 0.45
N ARG A 339 -1.36 -31.47 1.61
CA ARG A 339 -0.67 -32.59 2.27
C ARG A 339 -1.64 -33.71 2.64
N LYS A 340 -2.78 -33.38 3.25
CA LYS A 340 -3.81 -34.37 3.61
C LYS A 340 -4.38 -35.08 2.39
N ALA A 341 -4.65 -34.35 1.31
CA ALA A 341 -5.09 -34.93 0.05
C ALA A 341 -4.06 -35.92 -0.53
N GLN A 342 -2.77 -35.54 -0.51
CA GLN A 342 -1.68 -36.42 -0.94
C GLN A 342 -1.55 -37.66 -0.04
N ASP A 343 -1.64 -37.52 1.28
CA ASP A 343 -1.55 -38.64 2.22
C ASP A 343 -2.65 -39.70 2.01
N ILE A 344 -3.85 -39.27 1.59
CA ILE A 344 -4.94 -40.19 1.24
C ILE A 344 -4.62 -40.90 -0.08
N LEU A 345 -4.16 -40.15 -1.09
CA LEU A 345 -3.78 -40.71 -2.40
C LEU A 345 -2.65 -41.74 -2.28
N ASP A 346 -1.64 -41.47 -1.46
CA ASP A 346 -0.46 -42.34 -1.30
C ASP A 346 -0.80 -43.69 -0.63
N LYS A 347 -1.89 -43.73 0.14
CA LYS A 347 -2.44 -44.97 0.73
C LYS A 347 -3.38 -45.69 -0.23
N GLY A 348 -3.78 -45.03 -1.32
CA GLY A 348 -4.64 -45.60 -2.35
C GLY A 348 -3.92 -46.65 -3.21
N SER A 349 -4.69 -47.38 -4.02
CA SER A 349 -4.13 -48.38 -4.94
C SER A 349 -4.12 -47.85 -6.37
N PHE A 350 -2.95 -47.81 -7.01
CA PHE A 350 -2.82 -47.34 -8.39
C PHE A 350 -3.46 -48.29 -9.40
N SER A 351 -4.16 -47.73 -10.38
CA SER A 351 -4.78 -48.44 -11.49
C SER A 351 -4.05 -48.11 -12.80
N LYS A 352 -3.87 -49.13 -13.64
CA LYS A 352 -3.27 -48.98 -14.98
C LYS A 352 -4.21 -48.31 -16.00
N THR A 353 -5.49 -48.14 -15.64
CA THR A 353 -6.53 -47.51 -16.44
C THR A 353 -7.23 -46.45 -15.61
N PRO A 354 -7.76 -45.38 -16.22
CA PRO A 354 -8.52 -44.37 -15.50
C PRO A 354 -9.65 -44.99 -14.66
N VAL A 355 -9.78 -44.52 -13.42
CA VAL A 355 -10.82 -44.93 -12.48
C VAL A 355 -12.10 -44.17 -12.83
N ASN A 356 -13.24 -44.88 -12.89
CA ASN A 356 -14.53 -44.23 -13.14
C ASN A 356 -14.93 -43.39 -11.90
N PRO A 357 -15.07 -42.06 -12.01
CA PRO A 357 -15.39 -41.21 -10.87
C PRO A 357 -16.81 -41.41 -10.32
N LEU A 358 -17.69 -42.11 -11.04
CA LEU A 358 -19.11 -42.33 -10.71
C LEU A 358 -19.43 -43.77 -10.24
N LYS A 359 -18.45 -44.67 -10.21
CA LYS A 359 -18.60 -46.04 -9.69
C LYS A 359 -17.76 -46.18 -8.44
#